data_AF-A0A2V8EF75-F1
#
_entry.id   AF-A0A2V8EF75-F1
#
_cell.length_a   1.000
_cell.length_b   1.000
_cell.length_c   1.000
_cell.angle_alpha   90.00
_cell.angle_beta   90.00
_cell.angle_gamma   90.00
#
_symmetry.space_group_name_H-M   'P 1'
#
loop_
_entity.id
_entity.type
_entity.pdbx_description
1 polymer ?
#
loop_
_entity_poly.entity_id
_entity_poly.type
_entity_poly.pdbx_seq_one_letter_code
_entity_poly.pdbx_strand_id
1 'polypeptide(L)' 'IVDTVERRVELFRAPYPLDATQSKIVEAGLPEVLAQRLAVGR' A
#
# COMPACT_ATOMS: atom_id res chain seq x y z
N ILE A 1 13.09 3.16 8.14
CA ILE A 1 13.81 3.11 9.44
C ILE A 1 14.70 4.33 9.52
N VAL A 2 14.76 5.01 10.66
CA VAL A 2 15.62 6.19 10.86
C VAL A 2 16.59 5.87 11.98
N ASP A 3 17.88 5.85 11.66
CA ASP A 3 18.95 5.77 12.63
C ASP A 3 19.43 7.19 12.96
N THR A 4 19.25 7.61 14.21
CA THR A 4 19.60 8.95 14.68
C THR A 4 21.05 9.07 15.13
N VAL A 5 21.75 7.96 15.37
CA VAL A 5 23.17 7.91 15.75
C VAL A 5 24.03 7.97 14.48
N GLU A 6 23.74 7.13 13.50
CA GLU A 6 24.41 7.12 12.19
C GLU A 6 23.87 8.21 11.25
N ARG A 7 22.79 8.90 11.64
CA ARG A 7 22.09 9.92 10.83
C ARG A 7 21.69 9.39 9.45
N ARG A 8 21.13 8.18 9.43
CA ARG A 8 20.77 7.45 8.20
C ARG A 8 19.27 7.20 8.13
N VAL A 9 18.71 7.32 6.93
CA VAL A 9 17.32 6.96 6.65
C VAL A 9 17.30 5.85 5.63
N GLU A 10 16.55 4.79 5.95
CA GLU A 10 16.33 3.66 5.06
C GLU A 10 14.84 3.54 4.72
N LEU A 11 14.57 3.50 3.41
CA LEU A 11 13.23 3.36 2.85
C LEU A 11 13.05 1.94 2.35
N PHE A 12 11.97 1.30 2.79
CA PHE A 12 11.63 -0.06 2.40
C PHE A 12 10.23 -0.07 1.80
N ARG A 13 10.05 -0.89 0.76
CA ARG A 13 8.73 -1.27 0.26
C ARG A 13 8.41 -2.65 0.79
N ALA A 14 7.30 -2.79 1.50
CA ALA A 14 6.81 -4.08 1.96
C ALA A 14 5.68 -4.56 1.04
N PRO A 15 5.77 -5.78 0.47
CA PRO A 15 4.64 -6.35 -0.26
C PRO A 15 3.48 -6.61 0.70
N TYR A 16 2.26 -6.43 0.21
CA TYR A 16 1.03 -6.67 0.97
C TYR A 16 -0.01 -7.32 0.05
N PRO A 17 -1.04 -8.00 0.60
CA PRO A 17 -2.04 -8.68 -0.20
C PRO A 17 -2.96 -7.65 -0.87
N LEU A 18 -2.58 -7.25 -2.08
CA LEU A 18 -3.28 -6.28 -2.91
C LEU A 18 -4.71 -6.73 -3.19
N ASP A 19 -4.89 -7.97 -3.65
CA ASP A 19 -6.18 -8.52 -4.04
C ASP A 19 -7.17 -8.50 -2.86
N ALA A 20 -6.72 -8.92 -1.68
CA ALA A 20 -7.53 -8.88 -0.46
C ALA A 20 -7.96 -7.45 -0.08
N THR A 21 -7.15 -6.45 -0.40
CA THR A 21 -7.47 -5.04 -0.13
C THR A 21 -8.45 -4.51 -1.17
N GLN A 22 -8.29 -4.89 -2.44
CA GLN A 22 -9.21 -4.56 -3.53
C GLN A 22 -10.60 -5.17 -3.30
N SER A 23 -10.68 -6.44 -2.87
CA SER A 23 -11.95 -7.09 -2.53
C SER A 23 -12.70 -6.32 -1.45
N LYS A 24 -12.01 -5.90 -0.37
CA LYS A 24 -12.63 -5.09 0.70
C LYS A 24 -13.22 -3.77 0.22
N ILE A 25 -12.59 -3.12 -0.78
CA ILE A 25 -13.09 -1.88 -1.36
C ILE A 25 -14.42 -2.15 -2.09
N VAL A 26 -14.47 -3.20 -2.90
CA VAL A 26 -15.68 -3.60 -3.63
C VAL A 26 -16.80 -4.02 -2.67
N GLU A 27 -16.47 -4.85 -1.67
CA GLU A 27 -17.41 -5.31 -0.64
C GLU A 27 -17.99 -4.17 0.19
N ALA A 28 -17.19 -3.13 0.45
CA ALA A 28 -17.63 -1.93 1.15
C ALA A 28 -18.49 -0.99 0.27
N GLY A 29 -18.74 -1.35 -1.00
CA GLY A 29 -19.52 -0.53 -1.94
C GLY A 29 -18.80 0.75 -2.37
N LEU A 30 -17.47 0.81 -2.19
CA LEU A 30 -16.67 1.94 -2.64
C LEU A 30 -16.45 1.90 -4.15
N PRO A 31 -16.14 3.04 -4.80
CA PRO A 31 -15.89 3.07 -6.24
C PRO A 31 -14.77 2.11 -6.67
N GLU A 32 -15.02 1.32 -7.70
CA GLU A 32 -14.07 0.31 -8.22
C GLU A 32 -12.73 0.91 -8.69
N VAL A 33 -12.75 2.17 -9.12
CA VAL A 33 -11.54 2.94 -9.48
C VAL A 33 -10.55 2.98 -8.31
N LEU A 34 -11.01 3.00 -7.05
CA LEU A 34 -10.12 2.97 -5.89
C LEU A 34 -9.39 1.63 -5.76
N ALA A 35 -10.06 0.52 -6.02
CA ALA A 35 -9.43 -0.80 -6.04
C ALA A 35 -8.39 -0.89 -7.17
N GLN A 36 -8.76 -0.48 -8.38
CA GLN A 36 -7.86 -0.50 -9.54
C GLN A 36 -6.61 0.37 -9.32
N ARG A 37 -6.73 1.53 -8.67
CA ARG A 37 -5.59 2.43 -8.39
C ARG A 37 -4.52 1.79 -7.51
N LEU A 38 -4.88 0.89 -6.61
CA LEU A 38 -3.90 0.18 -5.77
C LEU A 38 -2.94 -0.70 -6.58
N ALA A 39 -3.36 -1.18 -7.76
CA ALA A 39 -2.51 -1.98 -8.64
C ALA A 39 -1.44 -1.15 -9.36
N VAL A 40 -1.69 0.14 -9.55
CA VAL A 40 -0.82 1.06 -10.31
C VAL A 40 0.14 1.82 -9.39
N GLY A 41 -0.30 2.20 -8.18
CA GLY A 41 0.45 3.07 -7.26
C GLY A 41 1.62 2.43 -6.52
N ARG A 42 2.36 1.50 -7.15
CA ARG A 42 3.47 0.76 -6.53
C ARG A 42 4.70 1.61 -6.19
#